data_AF-A0A530Z2L6-F1
#
_entry.id   AF-A0A530Z2L6-F1
#
_cell.length_a   1.000
_cell.length_b   1.000
_cell.length_c   1.000
_cell.angle_alpha   90.00
_cell.angle_beta   90.00
_cell.angle_gamma   90.00
#
_symmetry.space_group_name_H-M   'P 1'
#
loop_
_entity.id
_entity.type
_entity.pdbx_description
1 polymer ?
#
loop_
_entity_poly.entity_id
_entity_poly.type
_entity_poly.pdbx_seq_one_letter_code
_entity_poly.pdbx_strand_id
1 'polypeptide(L)'
;MKNYSIVVKVEPDGLPIRLHGRPAWMMRELVAAGKRGITPLDLPAGVRAAHFVYLLRRDGFIISTEHEAHGGPFKGVHGRYRAEGDITILEDMAVAA
;
A
#
# COMPACT_ATOMS: atom_id res chain seq x y z
N MET A 1 5.62 13.10 16.45
CA MET A 1 5.42 11.94 15.56
C MET A 1 5.83 12.39 14.17
N LYS A 2 6.79 11.74 13.49
CA LYS A 2 7.20 12.17 12.15
C LYS A 2 6.01 12.07 11.21
N ASN A 3 5.60 13.18 10.59
CA ASN A 3 4.53 13.19 9.60
C ASN A 3 5.10 12.67 8.27
N TYR A 4 5.07 11.35 8.06
CA TYR A 4 5.34 10.79 6.74
C TYR A 4 4.20 11.14 5.78
N SER A 5 4.51 11.62 4.58
CA SER A 5 3.50 11.87 3.55
C SER A 5 4.08 11.70 2.16
N ILE A 6 3.23 11.28 1.23
CA ILE A 6 3.56 11.22 -0.20
C ILE A 6 2.47 11.93 -0.99
N VAL A 7 2.84 12.44 -2.17
CA VAL A 7 1.87 12.85 -3.19
C VAL A 7 1.95 11.84 -4.31
N VAL A 8 0.81 11.26 -4.68
CA VAL A 8 0.70 10.28 -5.75
C VAL A 8 -0.26 10.74 -6.82
N LYS A 9 -0.10 10.22 -8.03
CA LYS A 9 -1.00 10.40 -9.16
C LYS A 9 -1.26 9.03 -9.80
N VAL A 10 -2.51 8.76 -10.13
CA VAL A 10 -2.88 7.64 -11.01
C VAL A 10 -2.68 8.11 -12.45
N GLU A 11 -1.92 7.37 -13.24
CA GLU A 11 -1.68 7.71 -14.65
C GLU A 11 -2.83 7.25 -15.56
N PRO A 12 -3.02 7.92 -16.72
CA PRO A 12 -2.27 9.09 -17.21
C PRO A 12 -2.81 10.45 -16.71
N ASP A 13 -4.02 10.50 -16.15
CA ASP A 13 -4.82 11.73 -16.00
C ASP A 13 -5.38 11.96 -14.59
N GLY A 14 -5.03 11.12 -13.63
CA GLY A 14 -5.44 11.28 -12.23
C GLY A 14 -4.94 12.60 -11.63
N LEU A 15 -5.75 13.17 -10.73
CA LEU A 15 -5.32 14.33 -9.95
C LEU A 15 -4.31 13.91 -8.88
N PRO A 16 -3.32 14.75 -8.53
CA PRO A 16 -2.44 14.51 -7.40
C PRO A 16 -3.21 14.39 -6.08
N ILE A 17 -2.97 13.32 -5.33
CA ILE A 17 -3.58 13.05 -4.03
C ILE A 17 -2.46 12.98 -2.98
N ARG A 18 -2.60 13.76 -1.90
CA ARG A 18 -1.68 13.68 -0.77
C ARG A 18 -2.16 12.64 0.24
N LEU A 19 -1.30 11.68 0.54
CA LEU A 19 -1.50 10.66 1.55
C LEU A 19 -0.62 10.94 2.76
N HIS A 20 -1.08 10.54 3.95
CA HIS A 20 -0.35 10.74 5.20
C HIS A 20 -0.16 9.44 5.98
N GLY A 21 0.88 9.39 6.80
CA GLY A 21 1.13 8.34 7.79
C GLY A 21 1.23 6.93 7.19
N ARG A 22 0.54 5.98 7.81
CA ARG A 22 0.62 4.56 7.42
C ARG A 22 -0.03 4.23 6.07
N PRO A 23 -1.16 4.85 5.67
CA PRO A 23 -1.66 4.73 4.29
C PRO A 23 -0.66 5.22 3.24
N ALA A 24 0.01 6.36 3.47
CA ALA A 24 1.08 6.83 2.58
C ALA A 24 2.19 5.81 2.44
N TRP A 25 2.66 5.27 3.57
CA TRP A 25 3.69 4.24 3.57
C TRP A 25 3.23 2.98 2.82
N MET A 26 2.02 2.50 3.09
CA MET A 26 1.48 1.32 2.40
C MET A 26 1.37 1.54 0.88
N MET A 27 0.97 2.74 0.42
CA MET A 27 0.93 3.07 -1.00
C MET A 27 2.33 3.03 -1.62
N ARG A 28 3.35 3.61 -0.95
CA ARG A 28 4.75 3.52 -1.39
C ARG A 28 5.19 2.07 -1.57
N GLU A 29 4.90 1.21 -0.58
CA GLU A 29 5.26 -0.20 -0.68
C GLU A 29 4.54 -0.88 -1.86
N LEU A 30 3.24 -0.63 -2.06
CA LEU A 30 2.47 -1.19 -3.17
C LEU A 30 3.04 -0.77 -4.53
N VAL A 31 3.40 0.51 -4.70
CA VAL A 31 4.04 1.02 -5.91
C VAL A 31 5.40 0.34 -6.13
N ALA A 32 6.21 0.21 -5.08
CA ALA A 32 7.52 -0.45 -5.17
C ALA A 32 7.42 -1.95 -5.51
N ALA A 33 6.40 -2.64 -5.00
CA ALA A 33 6.14 -4.04 -5.32
C ALA A 33 5.54 -4.22 -6.73
N GLY A 34 4.88 -3.18 -7.26
CA GLY A 34 4.22 -3.19 -8.55
C GLY A 34 3.28 -4.39 -8.71
N LYS A 35 3.34 -5.04 -9.88
CA LYS A 35 2.50 -6.20 -10.20
C LYS A 35 2.67 -7.39 -9.27
N ARG A 36 3.80 -7.55 -8.56
CA ARG A 36 4.00 -8.65 -7.60
C ARG A 36 3.05 -8.51 -6.40
N GLY A 37 2.68 -7.27 -6.06
CA GLY A 37 1.91 -6.97 -4.87
C GLY A 37 2.61 -7.34 -3.57
N ILE A 38 1.87 -7.18 -2.48
CA ILE A 38 2.36 -7.34 -1.12
C ILE A 38 1.44 -8.26 -0.36
N THR A 39 2.03 -9.23 0.34
CA THR A 39 1.36 -9.98 1.42
C THR A 39 1.78 -9.44 2.78
N PRO A 40 0.97 -9.58 3.86
CA PRO A 40 1.41 -9.33 5.22
C PRO A 40 2.75 -9.99 5.61
N LEU A 41 3.14 -11.09 4.95
CA LEU A 41 4.43 -11.75 5.16
C LEU A 41 5.63 -10.97 4.60
N ASP A 42 5.41 -10.08 3.63
CA ASP A 42 6.44 -9.22 3.05
C ASP A 42 6.73 -7.98 3.92
N LEU A 43 5.94 -7.75 4.97
CA LEU A 43 5.92 -6.52 5.76
C LEU A 43 6.43 -6.75 7.19
N PRO A 44 6.89 -5.69 7.88
CA PRO A 44 7.21 -5.78 9.30
C PRO A 44 6.04 -6.36 10.14
N ALA A 45 6.39 -7.14 11.17
CA ALA A 45 5.41 -7.76 12.05
C ALA A 45 4.44 -6.72 12.67
N GLY A 46 3.16 -7.08 12.75
CA GLY A 46 2.12 -6.22 13.32
C GLY A 46 1.60 -5.11 12.40
N VAL A 47 2.07 -5.05 11.14
CA VAL A 47 1.49 -4.14 10.14
C VAL A 47 0.06 -4.57 9.80
N ARG A 48 -0.90 -3.65 10.00
CA ARG A 48 -2.31 -3.85 9.66
C ARG A 48 -2.58 -3.60 8.17
N ALA A 49 -1.98 -4.40 7.28
CA ALA A 49 -2.05 -4.20 5.83
C ALA A 49 -3.48 -4.01 5.32
N ALA A 50 -4.41 -4.89 5.72
CA ALA A 50 -5.82 -4.81 5.34
C ALA A 50 -6.49 -3.46 5.70
N HIS A 51 -6.13 -2.88 6.85
CA HIS A 51 -6.67 -1.59 7.28
C HIS A 51 -6.17 -0.43 6.41
N PHE A 52 -4.88 -0.42 6.06
CA PHE A 52 -4.34 0.64 5.18
C PHE A 52 -4.84 0.48 3.75
N VAL A 53 -4.99 -0.74 3.25
CA VAL A 53 -5.63 -1.02 1.96
C VAL A 53 -7.10 -0.55 1.96
N TYR A 54 -7.84 -0.78 3.04
CA TYR A 54 -9.20 -0.24 3.20
C TYR A 54 -9.23 1.28 3.10
N LEU A 55 -8.32 1.99 3.79
CA LEU A 55 -8.23 3.45 3.72
C LEU A 55 -7.89 3.94 2.32
N LEU A 56 -6.93 3.30 1.64
CA LEU A 56 -6.57 3.65 0.25
C LEU A 56 -7.74 3.42 -0.72
N ARG A 57 -8.49 2.32 -0.58
CA ARG A 57 -9.70 2.09 -1.38
C ARG A 57 -10.77 3.14 -1.14
N ARG A 58 -10.95 3.56 0.13
CA ARG A 58 -11.86 4.65 0.48
C ARG A 58 -11.45 5.98 -0.17
N ASP A 59 -10.15 6.20 -0.32
CA ASP A 59 -9.60 7.38 -0.99
C ASP A 59 -9.58 7.24 -2.54
N GLY A 60 -10.17 6.15 -3.08
CA GLY A 60 -10.45 5.98 -4.51
C GLY A 60 -9.46 5.10 -5.28
N PHE A 61 -8.41 4.59 -4.64
CA PHE A 61 -7.44 3.72 -5.31
C PHE A 61 -8.01 2.31 -5.55
N ILE A 62 -7.80 1.81 -6.77
CA ILE A 62 -8.16 0.44 -7.11
C ILE A 62 -7.02 -0.47 -6.63
N ILE A 63 -7.32 -1.34 -5.66
CA ILE A 63 -6.38 -2.31 -5.12
C ILE A 63 -7.06 -3.67 -5.13
N SER A 64 -6.52 -4.65 -5.84
CA SER A 64 -7.03 -6.02 -5.83
C SER A 64 -6.57 -6.78 -4.58
N THR A 65 -7.30 -7.86 -4.25
CA THR A 65 -6.89 -8.82 -3.23
C THR A 65 -7.02 -10.22 -3.79
N GLU A 66 -5.90 -10.92 -3.88
CA GLU A 66 -5.83 -12.35 -4.10
C GLU A 66 -5.62 -13.05 -2.76
N HIS A 67 -6.35 -14.13 -2.49
CA HIS A 67 -6.20 -14.86 -1.23
C HIS A 67 -5.18 -15.99 -1.40
N GLU A 68 -4.10 -15.94 -0.64
CA GLU A 68 -3.03 -16.93 -0.63
C GLU A 68 -3.06 -17.74 0.65
N ALA A 69 -3.04 -19.07 0.50
CA ALA A 69 -2.88 -19.98 1.62
C ALA A 69 -1.39 -20.10 1.97
N HIS A 70 -1.07 -20.20 3.26
CA HIS A 70 0.28 -20.53 3.72
C HIS A 70 0.27 -21.72 4.69
N GLY A 71 1.36 -22.50 4.62
CA GLY A 71 1.57 -23.67 5.46
C GLY A 71 2.20 -23.35 6.83
N GLY A 72 2.68 -24.41 7.49
CA GLY A 72 3.34 -24.35 8.80
C GLY A 72 2.39 -24.64 9.98
N PRO A 73 2.91 -24.60 11.22
CA PRO A 73 2.12 -24.89 12.43
C PRO A 73 0.91 -23.97 12.62
N PHE A 74 0.96 -22.78 12.04
CA PHE A 74 -0.12 -21.79 12.05
C PHE A 74 -0.65 -21.54 10.64
N LYS A 75 -1.13 -22.60 9.98
CA LYS A 75 -1.70 -22.51 8.63
C LYS A 75 -2.87 -21.52 8.56
N GLY A 76 -2.97 -20.79 7.46
CA GLY A 76 -3.99 -19.75 7.30
C GLY A 76 -4.08 -19.24 5.86
N VAL A 77 -4.94 -18.25 5.66
CA VAL A 77 -5.13 -17.54 4.39
C VAL A 77 -4.93 -16.05 4.64
N HIS A 78 -4.19 -15.39 3.77
CA HIS A 78 -3.99 -13.94 3.81
C HIS A 78 -4.15 -13.31 2.42
N GLY A 79 -4.32 -12.01 2.38
CA GLY A 79 -4.42 -11.27 1.11
C GLY A 79 -3.05 -10.90 0.55
N ARG A 80 -2.84 -11.14 -0.74
CA ARG A 80 -1.88 -10.42 -1.57
C ARG A 80 -2.59 -9.22 -2.22
N TYR A 81 -2.08 -8.03 -1.93
CA TYR A 81 -2.65 -6.77 -2.41
C TYR A 81 -1.83 -6.22 -3.56
N ARG A 82 -2.47 -5.79 -4.65
CA ARG A 82 -1.82 -5.15 -5.80
C ARG A 82 -2.53 -3.85 -6.11
N ALA A 83 -1.79 -2.76 -6.29
CA ALA A 83 -2.35 -1.55 -6.88
C ALA A 83 -2.66 -1.83 -8.36
N GLU A 84 -3.88 -1.52 -8.77
CA GLU A 84 -4.32 -1.67 -10.16
C GLU A 84 -4.18 -0.33 -10.87
N GLY A 85 -3.59 -0.36 -12.06
CA GLY A 85 -3.19 0.83 -12.80
C GLY A 85 -1.79 1.34 -12.40
N ASP A 86 -1.28 2.26 -13.21
CA ASP A 86 0.04 2.86 -12.98
C ASP A 86 -0.10 4.03 -12.00
N ILE A 87 0.64 3.99 -10.89
CA ILE A 87 0.65 5.03 -9.87
C ILE A 87 2.05 5.60 -9.76
N THR A 88 2.18 6.90 -9.98
CA THR A 88 3.45 7.64 -9.86
C THR A 88 3.49 8.35 -8.51
N ILE A 89 4.60 8.22 -7.78
CA ILE A 89 4.88 9.05 -6.60
C ILE A 89 5.56 10.33 -7.08
N LEU A 90 4.89 11.46 -6.89
CA LEU A 90 5.38 12.79 -7.29
C LEU A 90 6.25 13.44 -6.21
N GLU A 91 5.90 13.22 -4.94
CA GLU A 91 6.66 13.71 -3.77
C GLU A 91 6.72 12.61 -2.71
N ASP A 92 7.88 12.46 -2.06
CA ASP A 92 8.07 11.55 -0.93
C ASP A 92 8.78 12.29 0.22
N MET A 93 8.00 12.71 1.20
CA MET A 93 8.45 13.57 2.29
C MET A 93 8.50 12.77 3.59
N ALA A 94 9.70 12.31 3.93
CA ALA A 94 10.03 11.91 5.29
C ALA A 94 10.64 13.12 6.02
N VAL A 95 9.95 13.65 7.02
CA VAL A 95 10.53 14.73 7.84
C VAL A 95 11.78 14.20 8.55
N ALA A 96 12.95 14.71 8.14
CA ALA A 96 14.22 14.49 8.82
C ALA A 96 14.14 15.07 10.24
N ALA A 97 14.69 14.33 11.21
CA ALA A 97 14.76 14.78 12.59
C ALA A 97 15.94 15.74 12.76
#